data_AF-A0A1E4G7C5-F1
#
_entry.id   AF-A0A1E4G7C5-F1
#
_cell.length_a   1.000
_cell.length_b   1.000
_cell.length_c   1.000
_cell.angle_alpha   90.00
_cell.angle_beta   90.00
_cell.angle_gamma   90.00
#
_symmetry.space_group_name_H-M   'P 1'
#
loop_
_entity.id
_entity.type
_entity.pdbx_description
1 polymer ?
#
loop_
_entity_poly.entity_id
_entity_poly.type
_entity_poly.pdbx_seq_one_letter_code
_entity_poly.pdbx_strand_id
1 'polypeptide(L)'
;MKKPANTLCPHCTPGRGCTVYEVRPQVCRGFYCGWFFLPELGPAWHPELSGVVIRSEFFDNDTITILVLRFSEFLVSEDFAGMVGAWIEAGIPVEFERVGPEGHLPAKMRVNELLEEAVAARDLREMQKIFAWSLAHIDQSHAWERDDTESYSRLA
;
A
#
# COMPACT_ATOMS: atom_id res chain seq x y z
N MET A 1 13.66 -15.81 6.45
CA MET A 1 12.20 -16.00 6.47
C MET A 1 11.72 -15.89 5.04
N LYS A 2 10.94 -16.86 4.58
CA LYS A 2 10.20 -16.82 3.32
C LYS A 2 8.74 -17.14 3.66
N LYS A 3 7.82 -16.42 3.05
CA LYS A 3 6.38 -16.71 3.13
C LYS A 3 5.78 -16.31 1.79
N PRO A 4 4.71 -16.97 1.34
CA PRO A 4 3.96 -16.47 0.21
C PRO A 4 3.39 -15.08 0.47
N ALA A 5 3.16 -14.35 -0.61
CA ALA A 5 2.46 -13.09 -0.65
C ALA A 5 1.06 -13.22 -0.05
N ASN A 6 0.64 -12.15 0.62
CA ASN A 6 -0.59 -12.04 1.41
C ASN A 6 -0.92 -13.22 2.36
N THR A 7 0.04 -14.09 2.68
CA THR A 7 -0.12 -15.19 3.64
C THR A 7 0.31 -14.76 5.02
N LEU A 8 -0.48 -15.05 6.05
CA LEU A 8 -0.12 -14.74 7.43
C LEU A 8 1.12 -15.54 7.82
N CYS A 9 2.12 -14.86 8.39
CA CYS A 9 3.31 -15.53 8.90
C CYS A 9 2.92 -16.52 10.01
N PRO A 10 3.51 -17.73 10.09
CA PRO A 10 3.25 -18.68 11.18
C PRO A 10 3.54 -18.13 12.57
N HIS A 11 4.40 -17.11 12.67
CA HIS A 11 4.73 -16.40 13.91
C HIS A 11 3.76 -15.26 14.25
N CYS A 12 2.73 -15.03 13.43
CA CYS A 12 1.73 -14.00 13.69
C CYS A 12 0.44 -14.65 14.20
N THR A 13 -0.02 -14.21 15.37
CA THR A 13 -1.32 -14.61 15.91
C THR A 13 -2.34 -13.49 15.65
N PRO A 14 -3.51 -13.80 15.06
CA PRO A 14 -4.58 -12.81 14.87
C PRO A 14 -4.90 -12.06 16.17
N GLY A 15 -4.98 -10.73 16.09
CA GLY A 15 -5.25 -9.86 17.25
C GLY A 15 -4.11 -9.70 18.26
N ARG A 16 -2.99 -10.43 18.12
CA ARG A 16 -1.80 -10.28 18.99
C ARG A 16 -0.55 -9.81 18.25
N GLY A 17 -0.47 -10.05 16.94
CA GLY A 17 0.70 -9.70 16.14
C GLY A 17 1.81 -10.76 16.22
N CYS A 18 3.05 -10.33 16.02
CA CYS A 18 4.22 -11.21 15.94
C CYS A 18 4.62 -11.74 17.33
N THR A 19 4.56 -13.06 17.53
CA THR A 19 4.92 -13.74 18.78
C THR A 19 6.43 -13.78 19.02
N VAL A 20 7.23 -13.57 17.97
CA VAL A 20 8.70 -13.54 18.00
C VAL A 20 9.26 -12.14 17.75
N TYR A 21 8.51 -11.08 18.08
CA TYR A 21 8.84 -9.70 17.69
C TYR A 21 10.29 -9.30 18.05
N GLU A 22 10.75 -9.61 19.27
CA GLU A 22 12.11 -9.30 19.73
C GLU A 22 13.21 -9.95 18.90
N VAL A 23 12.95 -11.15 18.35
CA VAL A 23 13.90 -11.95 17.57
C VAL A 23 13.53 -12.01 16.08
N ARG A 24 12.60 -11.15 15.62
CA ARG A 24 12.05 -11.20 14.27
C ARG A 24 13.14 -11.13 13.18
N PRO A 25 12.93 -11.80 12.02
CA PRO A 25 13.91 -11.86 10.94
C PRO A 25 14.23 -10.46 10.36
N GLN A 26 15.42 -10.30 9.77
CA GLN A 26 15.86 -9.00 9.23
C GLN A 26 14.88 -8.38 8.24
N VAL A 27 14.28 -9.19 7.37
CA VAL A 27 13.25 -8.73 6.42
C VAL A 27 12.04 -8.10 7.11
N CYS A 28 11.68 -8.55 8.31
CA CYS A 28 10.61 -7.96 9.12
C CYS A 28 11.09 -6.76 9.96
N ARG A 29 12.39 -6.62 10.22
CA ARG A 29 12.96 -5.47 10.95
C ARG A 29 13.19 -4.26 10.06
N GLY A 30 13.50 -4.49 8.80
CA GLY A 30 13.81 -3.43 7.84
C GLY A 30 12.59 -2.73 7.26
N PHE A 31 11.38 -3.26 7.50
CA PHE A 31 10.16 -2.67 6.97
C PHE A 31 9.61 -1.60 7.91
N TYR A 32 9.37 -0.42 7.34
CA TYR A 32 8.59 0.66 7.95
C TYR A 32 7.63 1.21 6.89
N CYS A 33 6.39 1.47 7.29
CA CYS A 33 5.47 2.24 6.45
C CYS A 33 6.00 3.67 6.28
N GLY A 34 5.78 4.27 5.11
CA GLY A 34 6.10 5.67 4.83
C GLY A 34 5.57 6.64 5.88
N TRP A 35 4.39 6.34 6.46
CA TRP A 35 3.84 7.10 7.59
C TRP A 35 4.81 7.29 8.76
N PHE A 36 5.71 6.33 9.00
CA PHE A 36 6.65 6.40 10.12
C PHE A 36 7.74 7.49 9.92
N PHE A 37 8.05 7.86 8.68
CA PHE A 37 9.20 8.71 8.37
C PHE A 37 8.90 9.89 7.41
N LEU A 38 7.74 9.92 6.77
CA LEU A 38 7.26 11.04 5.98
C LEU A 38 6.52 12.04 6.89
N PRO A 39 7.12 13.18 7.25
CA PRO A 39 6.56 14.12 8.23
C PRO A 39 5.24 14.75 7.78
N GLU A 40 4.96 14.77 6.47
CA GLU A 40 3.73 15.26 5.89
C GLU A 40 2.52 14.34 6.14
N LEU A 41 2.75 13.09 6.56
CA LEU A 41 1.68 12.12 6.81
C LEU A 41 1.17 12.22 8.26
N GLY A 42 0.02 12.87 8.44
CA GLY A 42 -0.63 13.01 9.74
C GLY A 42 -1.10 11.69 10.38
N PRO A 43 -1.60 11.72 11.63
CA PRO A 43 -1.99 10.51 12.37
C PRO A 43 -3.01 9.62 11.67
N ALA A 44 -3.91 10.20 10.88
CA ALA A 44 -4.93 9.46 10.13
C ALA A 44 -4.35 8.46 9.12
N TRP A 45 -3.11 8.67 8.65
CA TRP A 45 -2.40 7.79 7.72
C TRP A 45 -1.89 6.51 8.38
N HIS A 46 -1.87 6.40 9.71
CA HIS A 46 -1.45 5.18 10.41
C HIS A 46 -2.23 3.97 9.85
N PRO A 47 -1.56 2.86 9.45
CA PRO A 47 -2.21 1.78 8.72
C PRO A 47 -3.43 1.16 9.42
N GLU A 48 -3.42 1.14 10.75
CA GLU A 48 -4.55 0.67 11.54
C GLU A 48 -5.80 1.55 11.38
N LEU A 49 -5.64 2.86 11.15
CA LEU A 49 -6.73 3.83 10.95
C LEU A 49 -7.10 3.94 9.47
N SER A 50 -6.10 4.22 8.62
CA SER A 50 -6.28 4.48 7.20
C SER A 50 -6.65 3.24 6.39
N GLY A 51 -6.16 2.06 6.79
CA GLY A 51 -6.23 0.88 5.94
C GLY A 51 -5.27 0.90 4.74
N VAL A 52 -4.30 1.83 4.71
CA VAL A 52 -3.26 1.88 3.67
C VAL A 52 -1.86 1.77 4.26
N VAL A 53 -0.94 1.26 3.45
CA VAL A 53 0.49 1.18 3.75
C VAL A 53 1.24 1.90 2.65
N ILE A 54 2.06 2.87 3.03
CA ILE A 54 2.91 3.61 2.11
C ILE A 54 4.23 2.88 1.98
N ARG A 55 4.58 2.45 0.78
CA ARG A 55 5.86 1.86 0.44
C ARG A 55 6.61 2.88 -0.40
N SER A 56 7.73 3.38 0.13
CA SER A 56 8.69 4.16 -0.66
C SER A 56 9.72 3.18 -1.21
N GLU A 57 9.66 2.93 -2.52
CA GLU A 57 10.65 2.12 -3.21
C GLU A 57 11.84 3.01 -3.55
N PHE A 58 12.74 3.26 -2.59
CA PHE A 58 13.97 4.06 -2.78
C PHE A 58 14.92 3.52 -3.88
N PHE A 59 14.60 2.39 -4.50
CA PHE A 59 15.37 1.77 -5.59
C PHE A 59 14.75 2.00 -6.99
N ASP A 60 13.48 2.39 -7.09
CA ASP A 60 12.74 2.59 -8.36
C ASP A 60 12.22 4.04 -8.47
N ASN A 61 13.16 4.98 -8.71
CA ASN A 61 12.87 6.38 -9.05
C ASN A 61 11.92 7.12 -8.08
N ASP A 62 12.05 6.90 -6.77
CA ASP A 62 11.27 7.60 -5.75
C ASP A 62 9.74 7.48 -5.91
N THR A 63 9.27 6.32 -6.39
CA THR A 63 7.83 6.05 -6.54
C THR A 63 7.17 5.84 -5.17
N ILE A 64 6.06 6.56 -4.93
CA ILE A 64 5.18 6.31 -3.78
C ILE A 64 4.16 5.23 -4.16
N THR A 65 4.30 4.04 -3.57
CA THR A 65 3.28 3.00 -3.70
C THR A 65 2.35 3.00 -2.50
N ILE A 66 1.06 3.12 -2.76
CA ILE A 66 0.00 3.08 -1.76
C ILE A 66 -0.66 1.70 -1.82
N LEU A 67 -0.25 0.82 -0.92
CA LEU A 67 -0.88 -0.49 -0.72
C LEU A 67 -2.18 -0.31 0.06
N VAL A 68 -3.32 -0.58 -0.59
CA VAL A 68 -4.64 -0.52 0.04
C VAL A 68 -4.97 -1.89 0.63
N LEU A 69 -4.86 -2.01 1.96
CA LEU A 69 -5.18 -3.24 2.71
C LEU A 69 -6.69 -3.44 2.84
N ARG A 70 -7.43 -2.35 3.05
CA ARG A 70 -8.89 -2.35 3.23
C ARG A 70 -9.47 -1.03 2.78
N PHE A 71 -10.70 -1.07 2.28
CA PHE A 71 -11.44 0.16 2.03
C PHE A 71 -11.88 0.79 3.36
N SER A 72 -11.74 2.10 3.44
CA SER A 72 -12.06 2.90 4.62
C SER A 72 -12.52 4.28 4.19
N GLU A 73 -13.16 5.03 5.10
CA GLU A 73 -13.54 6.43 4.87
C GLU A 73 -12.32 7.31 4.56
N PHE A 74 -11.12 6.90 4.99
CA PHE A 74 -9.88 7.61 4.71
C PHE A 74 -9.60 7.74 3.21
N LEU A 75 -9.90 6.72 2.40
CA LEU A 75 -9.66 6.76 0.94
C LEU A 75 -10.52 7.79 0.19
N VAL A 76 -11.59 8.26 0.81
CA VAL A 76 -12.46 9.31 0.27
C VAL A 76 -12.31 10.63 1.04
N SER A 77 -11.30 10.75 1.90
CA SER A 77 -11.03 11.98 2.65
C SER A 77 -10.31 13.03 1.80
N GLU A 78 -10.45 14.29 2.19
CA GLU A 78 -9.66 15.40 1.64
C GLU A 78 -8.17 15.22 1.94
N ASP A 79 -7.81 14.68 3.11
CA ASP A 79 -6.42 14.42 3.48
C ASP A 79 -5.74 13.44 2.51
N PHE A 80 -6.42 12.34 2.18
CA PHE A 80 -5.90 11.36 1.23
C PHE A 80 -5.76 11.94 -0.17
N ALA A 81 -6.83 12.57 -0.68
CA ALA A 81 -6.83 13.18 -2.00
C ALA A 81 -5.80 14.31 -2.12
N GLY A 82 -5.72 15.17 -1.11
CA GLY A 82 -4.78 16.28 -1.05
C GLY A 82 -3.33 15.82 -1.10
N MET A 83 -2.98 14.76 -0.37
CA MET A 83 -1.61 14.23 -0.40
C MET A 83 -1.26 13.55 -1.72
N VAL A 84 -2.17 12.73 -2.26
CA VAL A 84 -1.97 12.12 -3.59
C VAL A 84 -1.81 13.20 -4.66
N GLY A 85 -2.64 14.24 -4.60
CA GLY A 85 -2.53 15.40 -5.49
C GLY A 85 -1.20 16.13 -5.33
N ALA A 86 -0.74 16.37 -4.09
CA ALA A 86 0.53 17.03 -3.83
C ALA A 86 1.73 16.24 -4.38
N TRP A 87 1.74 14.92 -4.23
CA TRP A 87 2.80 14.08 -4.82
C TRP A 87 2.78 14.15 -6.36
N ILE A 88 1.60 14.05 -6.98
CA ILE A 88 1.46 14.15 -8.44
C ILE A 88 1.91 15.54 -8.94
N GLU A 89 1.48 16.62 -8.28
CA GLU A 89 1.88 17.99 -8.60
C GLU A 89 3.40 18.21 -8.45
N ALA A 90 4.03 17.53 -7.48
CA ALA A 90 5.48 17.51 -7.32
C ALA A 90 6.23 16.64 -8.35
N GLY A 91 5.52 16.00 -9.28
CA GLY A 91 6.10 15.11 -10.29
C GLY A 91 6.52 13.75 -9.73
N ILE A 92 6.08 13.39 -8.53
CA ILE A 92 6.39 12.12 -7.89
C ILE A 92 5.46 11.03 -8.46
N PRO A 93 6.00 9.90 -8.96
CA PRO A 93 5.18 8.79 -9.40
C PRO A 93 4.37 8.21 -8.23
N VAL A 94 3.08 7.98 -8.45
CA VAL A 94 2.16 7.38 -7.49
C VAL A 94 1.54 6.12 -8.08
N GLU A 95 1.62 5.04 -7.33
CA GLU A 95 1.03 3.74 -7.67
C GLU A 95 0.02 3.32 -6.61
N PHE A 96 -1.12 2.79 -7.05
CA PHE A 96 -2.06 2.11 -6.17
C PHE A 96 -1.82 0.62 -6.26
N GLU A 97 -1.77 -0.06 -5.12
CA GLU A 97 -1.49 -1.48 -5.03
C GLU A 97 -2.55 -2.22 -4.21
N ARG A 98 -2.84 -3.45 -4.64
CA ARG A 98 -3.75 -4.39 -4.01
C ARG A 98 -3.01 -5.69 -3.67
N VAL A 99 -3.26 -6.22 -2.48
CA VAL A 99 -2.54 -7.38 -1.94
C VAL A 99 -2.86 -8.71 -2.65
N GLY A 100 -4.00 -8.79 -3.35
CA GLY A 100 -4.49 -10.02 -3.98
C GLY A 100 -4.99 -11.08 -3.02
N PRO A 101 -5.47 -12.24 -3.52
CA PRO A 101 -5.79 -13.40 -2.71
C PRO A 101 -4.56 -13.94 -1.95
N GLU A 102 -4.79 -14.75 -0.91
CA GLU A 102 -3.71 -15.44 -0.20
C GLU A 102 -2.87 -16.28 -1.18
N GLY A 103 -1.55 -16.19 -1.07
CA GLY A 103 -0.61 -16.93 -1.93
C GLY A 103 -0.49 -16.40 -3.35
N HIS A 104 -0.90 -15.14 -3.60
CA HIS A 104 -0.76 -14.48 -4.89
C HIS A 104 0.01 -13.17 -4.75
N LEU A 105 0.81 -12.83 -5.75
CA LEU A 105 1.57 -11.59 -5.80
C LEU A 105 0.63 -10.37 -5.83
N PRO A 106 1.04 -9.24 -5.22
CA PRO A 106 0.26 -8.02 -5.28
C PRO A 106 0.23 -7.46 -6.71
N ALA A 107 -0.80 -6.68 -7.00
CA ALA A 107 -0.98 -6.01 -8.28
C ALA A 107 -0.99 -4.50 -8.06
N LYS A 108 -0.25 -3.77 -8.90
CA LYS A 108 -0.15 -2.31 -8.82
C LYS A 108 -0.38 -1.63 -10.17
N MET A 109 -0.87 -0.41 -10.13
CA MET A 109 -1.00 0.44 -11.30
C MET A 109 -0.56 1.87 -10.99
N ARG A 110 0.05 2.53 -11.97
CA ARG A 110 0.36 3.96 -11.90
C ARG A 110 -0.90 4.77 -12.15
N VAL A 111 -1.10 5.82 -11.35
CA VAL A 111 -2.33 6.64 -11.39
C VAL A 111 -2.09 8.09 -11.83
N ASN A 112 -0.84 8.52 -12.02
CA ASN A 112 -0.50 9.91 -12.37
C ASN A 112 -1.26 10.44 -13.60
N GLU A 113 -1.17 9.75 -14.75
CA GLU A 113 -1.81 10.19 -16.00
C GLU A 113 -3.34 10.26 -15.88
N LEU A 114 -3.94 9.38 -15.07
CA LEU A 114 -5.38 9.36 -14.84
C LEU A 114 -5.85 10.54 -13.99
N LEU A 115 -4.97 11.02 -13.10
CA LEU A 115 -5.29 12.04 -12.09
C LEU A 115 -4.80 13.44 -12.48
N GLU A 116 -3.94 13.58 -13.48
CA GLU A 116 -3.27 14.84 -13.84
C GLU A 116 -4.27 16.01 -14.00
N GLU A 117 -5.32 15.81 -14.81
CA GLU A 117 -6.33 16.85 -15.04
C GLU A 117 -7.10 17.20 -13.77
N ALA A 118 -7.51 16.20 -12.99
CA ALA A 118 -8.28 16.39 -11.77
C ALA A 118 -7.45 17.09 -10.67
N VAL A 119 -6.15 16.77 -10.58
CA VAL A 119 -5.20 17.42 -9.66
C VAL A 119 -4.99 18.89 -10.08
N ALA A 120 -4.75 19.15 -11.37
CA ALA A 120 -4.58 20.50 -11.88
C ALA A 120 -5.83 21.38 -11.66
N ALA A 121 -7.02 20.79 -11.79
CA ALA A 121 -8.29 21.45 -11.53
C ALA A 121 -8.65 21.55 -10.02
N ARG A 122 -7.89 20.87 -9.13
CA ARG A 122 -8.23 20.68 -7.71
C ARG A 122 -9.64 20.11 -7.52
N ASP A 123 -10.05 19.20 -8.41
CA ASP A 123 -11.37 18.56 -8.38
C ASP A 123 -11.33 17.31 -7.49
N LEU A 124 -11.59 17.51 -6.20
CA LEU A 124 -11.66 16.44 -5.21
C LEU A 124 -12.61 15.30 -5.63
N ARG A 125 -13.76 15.64 -6.20
CA ARG A 125 -14.79 14.65 -6.54
C ARG A 125 -14.32 13.78 -7.69
N GLU A 126 -13.68 14.37 -8.69
CA GLU A 126 -13.14 13.63 -9.81
C GLU A 126 -11.97 12.73 -9.38
N MET A 127 -11.07 13.25 -8.54
CA MET A 127 -10.00 12.44 -7.95
C MET A 127 -10.55 11.20 -7.22
N GLN A 128 -11.58 11.37 -6.39
CA GLN A 128 -12.21 10.26 -5.67
C GLN A 128 -12.82 9.21 -6.61
N LYS A 129 -13.47 9.64 -7.71
CA LYS A 129 -13.97 8.70 -8.72
C LYS A 129 -12.84 7.92 -9.37
N ILE A 130 -11.75 8.59 -9.74
CA ILE A 130 -10.58 7.97 -10.35
C ILE A 130 -9.91 7.01 -9.36
N PHE A 131 -9.85 7.34 -8.06
CA PHE A 131 -9.34 6.44 -7.04
C PHE A 131 -10.17 5.16 -6.96
N ALA A 132 -11.49 5.31 -6.85
CA ALA A 132 -12.40 4.17 -6.78
C ALA A 132 -12.32 3.31 -8.04
N TRP A 133 -12.29 3.94 -9.22
CA TRP A 133 -12.13 3.25 -10.49
C TRP A 133 -10.79 2.50 -10.57
N SER A 134 -9.68 3.13 -10.19
CA SER A 134 -8.34 2.52 -10.26
C SER A 134 -8.26 1.27 -9.40
N LEU A 135 -8.73 1.35 -8.14
CA LEU A 135 -8.72 0.21 -7.23
C LEU A 135 -9.62 -0.93 -7.73
N ALA A 136 -10.81 -0.59 -8.24
CA ALA A 136 -11.72 -1.57 -8.84
C ALA A 136 -11.13 -2.18 -10.12
N HIS A 137 -10.42 -1.39 -10.92
CA HIS A 137 -9.76 -1.86 -12.13
C HIS A 137 -8.68 -2.89 -11.81
N ILE A 138 -7.80 -2.63 -10.84
CA ILE A 138 -6.79 -3.62 -10.39
C ILE A 138 -7.49 -4.92 -9.97
N ASP A 139 -8.52 -4.82 -9.13
CA ASP A 139 -9.23 -5.99 -8.60
C ASP A 139 -9.94 -6.82 -9.70
N GLN A 140 -10.32 -6.21 -10.83
CA GLN A 140 -11.10 -6.85 -11.91
C GLN A 140 -10.28 -7.26 -13.14
N SER A 141 -9.24 -6.50 -13.49
CA SER A 141 -8.50 -6.70 -14.74
C SER A 141 -7.22 -7.51 -14.55
N HIS A 142 -6.69 -7.58 -13.33
CA HIS A 142 -5.45 -8.29 -13.06
C HIS A 142 -5.67 -9.79 -12.92
N ALA A 143 -4.90 -10.57 -13.68
CA ALA A 143 -4.78 -12.01 -13.44
C ALA A 143 -3.80 -12.22 -12.28
N TRP A 144 -4.32 -12.55 -11.09
CA TRP A 144 -3.50 -12.79 -9.90
C TRP A 144 -2.47 -13.90 -10.15
N GLU A 145 -1.19 -13.52 -10.14
CA GLU A 145 -0.09 -14.46 -10.27
C GLU A 145 0.10 -15.21 -8.96
N ARG A 146 0.17 -16.54 -9.02
CA ARG A 146 0.48 -17.35 -7.83
C ARG A 146 1.90 -17.08 -7.36
N ASP A 147 2.06 -16.91 -6.06
CA ASP A 147 3.35 -16.90 -5.40
C ASP A 147 3.71 -18.33 -4.94
N ASP A 148 4.62 -18.97 -5.68
CA ASP A 148 5.11 -20.32 -5.37
C ASP A 148 6.19 -20.33 -4.26
N THR A 149 6.37 -19.23 -3.54
CA THR A 149 7.27 -19.16 -2.39
C THR A 149 6.84 -20.10 -1.27
N GLU A 150 7.60 -21.17 -1.04
CA GLU A 150 7.40 -22.04 0.11
C GLU A 150 7.69 -21.32 1.44
N SER A 151 6.80 -21.53 2.41
CA SER A 151 6.94 -20.99 3.77
C SER A 151 8.16 -21.57 4.48
N TYR A 152 9.02 -20.70 5.02
CA TYR A 152 10.22 -21.08 5.74
C TYR A 152 10.60 -20.07 6.83
N SER A 153 10.79 -20.55 8.07
CA SER A 153 11.39 -19.79 9.17
C SER A 153 12.50 -20.59 9.86
N ARG A 154 13.55 -19.89 10.30
CA ARG A 154 14.59 -20.45 11.19
C ARG A 154 14.28 -20.23 12.68
N LEU A 155 13.24 -19.45 12.96
CA LEU A 155 12.77 -19.18 14.32
C LEU A 155 11.77 -20.27 14.67
N ALA A 156 11.98 -20.91 15.83
CA ALA A 156 11.07 -21.90 16.40
C ALA A 156 9.77 -21.25 16.86
#